data_AF-A0A7W0UF13-F1
#
_entry.id   AF-A0A7W0UF13-F1
#
_cell.length_a   1.000
_cell.length_b   1.000
_cell.length_c   1.000
_cell.angle_alpha   90.00
_cell.angle_beta   90.00
_cell.angle_gamma   90.00
#
_symmetry.space_group_name_H-M   'P 1'
#
loop_
_entity.id
_entity.type
_entity.pdbx_description
1 polymer ?
#
loop_
_entity_poly.entity_id
_entity_poly.type
_entity_poly.pdbx_seq_one_letter_code
_entity_poly.pdbx_strand_id
1 'polypeptide(L)' 'MPIPFRIGVMQLTMEPLEEMLASARVMDEAGMDTVWLAEAYPWW' A
#
# COMPACT_ATOMS: atom_id res chain seq x y z
N MET A 1 -1.06 13.78 -25.35
CA MET A 1 -1.10 12.48 -24.64
C MET A 1 -2.02 12.65 -23.44
N PRO A 2 -3.00 11.77 -23.20
CA PRO A 2 -3.81 11.85 -21.99
C PRO A 2 -2.92 11.67 -20.76
N ILE A 3 -3.24 12.38 -19.68
CA ILE A 3 -2.57 12.19 -18.39
C ILE A 3 -3.04 10.84 -17.83
N PRO A 4 -2.14 9.91 -17.48
CA PRO A 4 -2.54 8.64 -16.88
C PRO A 4 -3.29 8.87 -15.57
N PHE A 5 -4.48 8.28 -15.43
CA PHE A 5 -5.20 8.23 -14.17
C PHE A 5 -4.60 7.11 -13.31
N ARG A 6 -4.19 7.44 -12.09
CA ARG A 6 -3.52 6.50 -11.17
C ARG A 6 -4.19 6.49 -9.82
N ILE A 7 -4.25 5.31 -9.21
CA ILE A 7 -4.80 5.09 -7.88
C ILE A 7 -3.68 4.57 -6.98
N GLY A 8 -3.48 5.23 -5.83
CA GLY A 8 -2.52 4.79 -4.83
C GLY A 8 -3.19 4.52 -3.48
N VAL A 9 -2.58 3.64 -2.69
CA VAL A 9 -3.05 3.21 -1.38
C VAL A 9 -2.01 3.56 -0.31
N MET A 10 -2.47 4.07 0.84
CA MET A 10 -1.65 4.27 2.03
C MET A 10 -2.00 3.19 3.06
N GLN A 11 -1.02 2.39 3.46
CA GLN A 11 -1.17 1.33 4.46
C GLN A 11 -0.29 1.64 5.68
N LEU A 12 -0.85 1.51 6.89
CA LEU A 12 -0.10 1.62 8.13
C LEU A 12 0.75 0.35 8.33
N THR A 13 1.97 0.46 8.84
CA THR A 13 2.77 -0.73 9.19
C THR A 13 2.40 -1.27 10.58
N MET A 14 1.16 -1.70 10.75
CA MET A 14 0.62 -2.16 12.04
C MET A 14 0.33 -3.67 12.07
N GLU A 15 0.20 -4.30 10.90
CA GLU A 15 -0.04 -5.75 10.75
C GLU A 15 1.27 -6.56 10.65
N PRO A 16 1.23 -7.89 10.91
CA PRO A 16 2.37 -8.76 10.64
C PRO A 16 2.81 -8.72 9.18
N LEU A 17 4.12 -8.90 8.94
CA LEU A 17 4.72 -8.82 7.60
C LEU A 17 3.98 -9.66 6.55
N GLU A 18 3.63 -10.91 6.87
CA GLU A 18 2.95 -11.80 5.93
C GLU A 18 1.57 -11.27 5.51
N GLU A 19 0.83 -10.64 6.41
CA GLU A 19 -0.46 -10.02 6.12
C GLU A 19 -0.30 -8.77 5.24
N MET A 20 0.74 -7.97 5.52
CA MET A 20 1.08 -6.82 4.67
C MET A 20 1.46 -7.25 3.25
N LEU A 21 2.23 -8.33 3.12
CA LEU A 21 2.62 -8.88 1.81
C LEU A 21 1.41 -9.46 1.06
N ALA A 22 0.51 -10.16 1.76
CA ALA A 22 -0.73 -10.65 1.17
C ALA A 22 -1.58 -9.49 0.64
N SER A 23 -1.71 -8.42 1.42
CA SER A 23 -2.45 -7.22 1.02
C SER A 23 -1.82 -6.54 -0.20
N ALA A 24 -0.48 -6.39 -0.22
CA ALA A 24 0.24 -5.80 -1.35
C ALA A 24 0.07 -6.61 -2.65
N ARG A 25 0.07 -7.95 -2.57
CA ARG A 25 -0.18 -8.82 -3.75
C ARG A 25 -1.57 -8.64 -4.31
N VAL A 26 -2.59 -8.57 -3.45
CA VAL A 26 -3.98 -8.32 -3.89
C VAL A 26 -4.11 -6.94 -4.55
N MET A 27 -3.42 -5.92 -4.04
CA MET A 27 -3.41 -4.57 -4.62
C MET A 27 -2.74 -4.54 -6.01
N ASP A 28 -1.63 -5.27 -6.18
CA ASP A 28 -0.94 -5.43 -7.47
C ASP A 28 -1.85 -6.13 -8.50
N GLU A 29 -2.48 -7.25 -8.11
CA GLU A 29 -3.45 -7.96 -8.95
C GLU A 29 -4.67 -7.09 -9.33
N ALA A 30 -5.08 -6.19 -8.45
CA ALA A 30 -6.17 -5.23 -8.68
C ALA A 30 -5.76 -4.02 -9.55
N GLY A 31 -4.48 -3.90 -9.91
CA GLY A 31 -3.98 -2.82 -10.76
C GLY A 31 -3.80 -1.49 -10.04
N MET A 32 -3.54 -1.50 -8.73
CA MET A 32 -3.17 -0.29 -8.00
C MET A 32 -1.75 0.16 -8.39
N ASP A 33 -1.58 1.45 -8.66
CA ASP A 33 -0.33 1.99 -9.21
C ASP A 33 0.76 2.16 -8.16
N THR A 34 0.39 2.33 -6.89
CA THR A 34 1.34 2.65 -5.81
C THR A 34 0.82 2.23 -4.44
N VAL A 35 1.70 1.66 -3.61
CA VAL A 35 1.46 1.41 -2.19
C VAL A 35 2.47 2.21 -1.38
N TRP A 36 1.98 3.08 -0.49
CA TRP A 36 2.78 3.78 0.50
C TRP A 36 2.64 3.10 1.86
N LEU A 37 3.77 2.89 2.52
CA LEU A 37 3.80 2.35 3.88
C LEU A 37 4.04 3.51 4.85
N ALA A 38 3.07 3.75 5.72
CA ALA A 38 3.19 4.69 6.82
C ALA A 38 3.84 3.97 8.01
N GLU A 39 5.07 4.38 8.30
CA GLU A 39 5.81 3.89 9.46
C GLU A 39 5.08 4.26 10.75
N ALA A 40 4.74 3.24 11.54
CA ALA A 40 4.20 3.42 12.87
C ALA A 40 5.33 3.82 13.82
N TYR A 41 5.62 5.12 13.91
CA TYR A 41 6.41 5.63 15.03
C TYR A 41 5.56 5.55 16.30
N PRO A 42 6.01 4.84 17.34
CA PRO A 42 5.36 4.95 18.63
C PRO A 42 5.52 6.39 19.11
N TRP A 43 4.41 7.09 19.29
CA TRP A 43 4.39 8.47 19.81
C TRP A 43 4.43 8.52 21.35
N TRP A 44 4.97 7.48 21.99
CA TRP A 44 5.20 7.42 23.43
C TRP A 44 6.66 7.69 23.77
#